data_AF-A0A934Z2I0-F1
#
_entry.id   AF-A0A934Z2I0-F1
#
_cell.length_a   1.000
_cell.length_b   1.000
_cell.length_c   1.000
_cell.angle_alpha   90.00
_cell.angle_beta   90.00
_cell.angle_gamma   90.00
#
_symmetry.space_group_name_H-M   'P 1'
#
loop_
_entity.id
_entity.type
_entity.pdbx_description
1 polymer ?
#
loop_
_entity_poly.entity_id
_entity_poly.type
_entity_poly.pdbx_seq_one_letter_code
_entity_poly.pdbx_strand_id
1 'polypeptide(L)'
;MSPSAVRHPGELRWETNLLACVTLTLTGFGVMNCYSTGSYVTRWYAESSQQLSGALIGGVFFIVAAYVDYNVWRKFAKPMFYATLAGLVLLAVVSIIWHRGKAPSFLDRIFPYKLGAHRWIWVGVQVQVSEIARFTLAAYIAMRAADAGQKLRHFTTGFLPIIGVVIGTVLLVAIEPSLSMSIVLAAIGTMIIFTAGARIPISSRWPRSRRWPWSRSSSSTTCARGAWRRRPSPRSSAFRAMTNRASR
;
A
#
# COMPACT_ATOMS: atom_id res chain seq x y z
N MET A 1 10.80 6.18 -22.47
CA MET A 1 10.63 6.21 -21.00
C MET A 1 11.73 5.36 -20.41
N SER A 2 12.85 5.98 -20.07
CA SER A 2 13.84 5.38 -19.18
C SER A 2 13.13 5.09 -17.85
N PRO A 3 13.36 3.92 -17.22
CA PRO A 3 12.81 3.64 -15.91
C PRO A 3 13.32 4.72 -14.94
N SER A 4 12.38 5.39 -14.25
CA SER A 4 12.71 6.33 -13.17
C SER A 4 13.55 5.59 -12.12
N ALA A 5 14.70 6.16 -11.77
CA ALA A 5 15.57 5.58 -10.75
C ALA A 5 14.76 5.31 -9.47
N VAL A 6 14.82 4.08 -8.97
CA VAL A 6 14.24 3.71 -7.69
C VAL A 6 15.01 4.48 -6.63
N ARG A 7 14.43 5.58 -6.12
CA ARG A 7 15.07 6.41 -5.09
C ARG A 7 15.18 5.60 -3.80
N HIS A 8 16.34 5.63 -3.18
CA HIS A 8 16.53 5.00 -1.88
C HIS A 8 15.70 5.72 -0.80
N PRO A 9 15.09 4.99 0.16
CA PRO A 9 14.27 5.59 1.22
C PRO A 9 14.99 6.70 2.01
N GLY A 10 16.32 6.64 2.09
CA GLY A 10 17.16 7.65 2.74
C GLY A 10 17.17 9.03 2.07
N GLU A 11 16.77 9.15 0.80
CA GLU A 11 16.70 10.45 0.10
C GLU A 11 15.34 11.15 0.26
N LEU A 12 14.30 10.44 0.71
CA LEU A 12 12.94 10.95 0.88
C LEU A 12 12.67 11.47 2.30
N ARG A 13 13.72 11.71 3.10
CA ARG A 13 13.59 12.14 4.49
C ARG A 13 12.81 13.44 4.62
N TRP A 14 12.98 14.37 3.69
CA TRP A 14 12.26 15.64 3.70
C TRP A 14 10.77 15.45 3.36
N GLU A 15 10.44 14.61 2.38
CA GLU A 15 9.05 14.30 1.99
C GLU A 15 8.32 13.57 3.14
N THR A 16 8.99 12.60 3.75
CA THR A 16 8.45 11.83 4.88
C THR A 16 8.19 12.75 6.07
N ASN A 17 9.15 13.63 6.39
CA ASN A 17 8.99 14.60 7.48
C ASN A 17 7.89 15.61 7.17
N LEU A 18 7.77 16.06 5.91
CA LEU A 18 6.72 16.99 5.51
C LEU A 18 5.34 16.35 5.66
N LEU A 19 5.16 15.12 5.15
CA LEU A 19 3.91 14.37 5.29
C LEU A 19 3.55 14.18 6.77
N ALA A 20 4.52 13.77 7.60
CA ALA A 20 4.32 13.62 9.04
C ALA A 20 3.91 14.94 9.71
N CYS A 21 4.60 16.05 9.41
CA CYS A 21 4.27 17.37 9.95
C CYS A 21 2.86 17.83 9.54
N VAL A 22 2.50 17.66 8.27
CA VAL A 22 1.18 18.04 7.76
C VAL A 22 0.09 17.20 8.44
N THR A 23 0.28 15.88 8.54
CA THR A 23 -0.67 14.99 9.20
C THR A 23 -0.83 15.36 10.68
N LEU A 24 0.27 15.56 11.42
CA LEU A 24 0.22 15.94 12.84
C LEU A 24 -0.48 17.28 13.06
N THR A 25 -0.23 18.26 12.19
CA THR A 25 -0.86 19.59 12.27
C THR A 25 -2.37 19.50 12.03
N LEU A 26 -2.79 18.77 11.00
CA LEU A 26 -4.20 18.55 10.69
C LEU A 26 -4.93 17.80 11.81
N THR A 27 -4.30 16.76 12.37
CA THR A 27 -4.87 16.02 13.50
C THR A 27 -4.99 16.89 14.75
N GLY A 28 -3.94 17.65 15.09
CA GLY A 28 -3.96 18.58 16.23
C GLY A 28 -5.03 19.65 16.10
N PHE A 29 -5.17 20.24 14.91
CA PHE A 29 -6.23 21.20 14.61
C PHE A 29 -7.63 20.58 14.75
N GLY A 30 -7.83 19.35 14.27
CA GLY A 30 -9.09 18.62 14.43
C GLY A 30 -9.47 18.40 15.90
N VAL A 31 -8.54 17.89 16.70
CA VAL A 31 -8.75 17.66 18.14
C VAL A 31 -9.05 18.99 18.87
N MET A 32 -8.35 20.06 18.53
CA MET A 32 -8.58 21.39 19.10
C MET A 32 -10.00 21.91 18.83
N ASN A 33 -10.50 21.76 17.58
CA ASN A 33 -11.85 22.20 17.23
C ASN A 33 -12.94 21.44 18.01
N CYS A 34 -12.75 20.15 18.23
CA CYS A 34 -13.71 19.35 18.97
C CYS A 34 -13.63 19.59 20.48
N TYR A 35 -12.46 19.96 21.02
CA TYR A 35 -12.36 20.46 22.39
C TYR A 35 -13.07 21.81 22.56
N SER A 36 -12.85 22.75 21.63
CA SER A 36 -13.48 24.08 21.67
C SER A 36 -15.01 23.99 21.68
N THR A 37 -15.57 23.15 20.82
CA THR A 37 -17.02 22.96 20.71
C THR A 37 -17.59 22.25 21.94
N GLY A 38 -16.85 21.29 22.50
CA GLY A 38 -17.34 20.44 23.58
C GLY A 38 -17.25 20.99 25.00
N SER A 39 -16.55 22.12 25.18
CA SER A 39 -16.30 22.73 26.50
C SER A 39 -17.56 23.20 27.25
N TYR A 40 -18.68 23.39 26.56
CA TYR A 40 -19.91 23.96 27.13
C TYR A 40 -20.94 22.92 27.61
N VAL A 41 -20.78 21.63 27.27
CA VAL A 41 -21.72 20.56 27.69
C VAL A 41 -20.94 19.29 28.03
N THR A 42 -21.21 18.72 29.21
CA THR A 42 -20.53 17.51 29.73
C THR A 42 -20.54 16.32 28.77
N ARG A 43 -21.59 16.15 27.96
CA ARG A 43 -21.66 15.10 26.93
C ARG A 43 -20.65 15.32 25.80
N TRP A 44 -20.46 16.55 25.34
CA TRP A 44 -19.50 16.86 24.28
C TRP A 44 -18.06 16.80 24.79
N TYR A 45 -17.81 17.08 26.07
CA TYR A 45 -16.50 16.87 26.70
C TYR A 45 -16.08 15.39 26.69
N ALA A 46 -17.02 14.48 26.94
CA ALA A 46 -16.77 13.04 26.82
C ALA A 46 -16.41 12.65 25.37
N GLU A 47 -17.04 13.26 24.37
CA GLU A 47 -16.71 13.03 22.96
C GLU A 47 -15.32 13.59 22.57
N SER A 48 -14.91 14.74 23.12
CA SER A 48 -13.55 15.26 22.94
C SER A 48 -12.48 14.31 23.50
N SER A 49 -12.75 13.69 24.66
CA SER A 49 -11.84 12.70 25.26
C SER A 49 -11.70 11.43 24.40
N GLN A 50 -12.78 11.01 23.75
CA GLN A 50 -12.75 9.88 22.81
C GLN A 50 -11.92 10.20 21.57
N GLN A 51 -12.02 11.41 21.02
CA GLN A 51 -11.21 11.81 19.87
C GLN A 51 -9.72 11.91 20.19
N LEU A 52 -9.37 12.39 21.38
CA LEU A 52 -7.98 12.39 21.83
C LEU A 52 -7.45 10.96 22.00
N SER A 53 -8.21 10.07 22.64
CA SER A 53 -7.82 8.67 22.77
C SER A 53 -7.68 7.97 21.41
N GLY A 54 -8.59 8.25 20.47
CA GLY A 54 -8.53 7.75 19.11
C GLY A 54 -7.33 8.26 18.33
N ALA A 55 -6.97 9.55 18.48
CA ALA A 55 -5.78 10.12 17.87
C ALA A 55 -4.49 9.50 18.43
N LEU A 56 -4.43 9.23 19.74
CA LEU A 56 -3.28 8.56 20.35
C LEU A 56 -3.15 7.10 19.88
N ILE A 57 -4.24 6.33 19.92
CA ILE A 57 -4.25 4.94 19.44
C ILE A 57 -3.91 4.88 17.94
N GLY A 58 -4.49 5.77 17.14
CA GLY A 58 -4.19 5.90 15.71
C GLY A 58 -2.74 6.31 15.46
N GLY A 59 -2.17 7.20 16.28
CA GLY A 59 -0.77 7.60 16.21
C GLY A 59 0.19 6.43 16.49
N VAL A 60 -0.10 5.62 17.52
CA VAL A 60 0.67 4.39 17.79
C VAL A 60 0.56 3.42 16.60
N PHE A 61 -0.65 3.22 16.07
CA PHE A 61 -0.86 2.35 14.91
C PHE A 61 -0.12 2.86 13.66
N PHE A 62 -0.09 4.18 13.43
CA PHE A 62 0.65 4.80 12.34
C PHE A 62 2.16 4.55 12.45
N ILE A 63 2.73 4.72 13.65
CA ILE A 63 4.15 4.47 13.89
C ILE A 63 4.47 3.00 13.63
N VAL A 64 3.68 2.08 14.17
CA VAL A 64 3.87 0.63 13.94
C VAL A 64 3.77 0.31 12.44
N ALA A 65 2.74 0.80 11.76
CA ALA A 65 2.55 0.60 10.32
C ALA A 65 3.70 1.16 9.49
N ALA A 66 4.30 2.28 9.89
CA ALA A 66 5.45 2.90 9.23
C ALA A 66 6.74 2.07 9.36
N TYR A 67 6.88 1.28 10.44
CA TYR A 67 8.01 0.37 10.63
C TYR A 67 7.84 -1.00 9.94
N VAL A 68 6.63 -1.36 9.53
CA VAL A 68 6.36 -2.65 8.88
C VAL A 68 6.74 -2.60 7.40
N ASP A 69 7.59 -3.53 6.97
CA ASP A 69 8.01 -3.67 5.57
C ASP A 69 6.79 -3.88 4.64
N TYR A 70 6.78 -3.16 3.51
CA TYR A 70 5.85 -3.32 2.39
C TYR A 70 5.66 -4.79 1.96
N ASN A 71 6.68 -5.62 2.05
CA ASN A 71 6.58 -7.04 1.69
C ASN A 71 5.58 -7.81 2.58
N VAL A 72 5.47 -7.41 3.85
CA VAL A 72 4.51 -7.96 4.80
C VAL A 72 3.10 -7.56 4.39
N TRP A 73 2.88 -6.26 4.13
CA TRP A 73 1.59 -5.74 3.63
C TRP A 73 1.15 -6.44 2.34
N ARG A 74 2.06 -6.70 1.41
CA ARG A 74 1.75 -7.42 0.16
C ARG A 74 1.28 -8.86 0.41
N LYS A 75 1.89 -9.58 1.36
CA LYS A 75 1.49 -10.95 1.73
C LYS A 75 0.12 -10.97 2.42
N PHE A 76 -0.13 -9.99 3.29
CA PHE A 76 -1.41 -9.88 4.03
C PHE A 76 -2.55 -9.27 3.21
N ALA A 77 -2.28 -8.59 2.10
CA ALA A 77 -3.32 -7.97 1.27
C ALA A 77 -4.41 -8.96 0.81
N LYS A 78 -4.03 -10.17 0.39
CA LYS A 78 -4.99 -11.23 -0.01
C LYS A 78 -5.87 -11.69 1.15
N PRO A 79 -5.32 -12.22 2.26
CA PRO A 79 -6.15 -12.73 3.35
C PRO A 79 -6.99 -11.62 4.00
N MET A 80 -6.44 -10.41 4.16
CA MET A 80 -7.20 -9.28 4.70
C MET A 80 -8.37 -8.89 3.79
N PHE A 81 -8.18 -8.87 2.46
CA PHE A 81 -9.25 -8.58 1.52
C PHE A 81 -10.38 -9.62 1.58
N TYR A 82 -10.05 -10.91 1.54
CA TYR A 82 -11.07 -11.97 1.62
C TYR A 82 -11.80 -11.97 2.98
N ALA A 83 -11.09 -11.69 4.08
CA ALA A 83 -11.71 -11.53 5.39
C ALA A 83 -12.69 -10.35 5.41
N THR A 84 -12.30 -9.19 4.85
CA THR A 84 -13.21 -8.04 4.74
C THR A 84 -14.38 -8.30 3.79
N LEU A 85 -14.16 -9.02 2.69
CA LEU A 85 -15.22 -9.39 1.75
C LEU A 85 -16.23 -10.31 2.43
N ALA A 86 -15.76 -11.31 3.19
CA ALA A 86 -16.63 -12.17 3.98
C ALA A 86 -17.43 -11.37 5.03
N GLY A 87 -16.80 -10.40 5.69
CA GLY A 87 -17.47 -9.48 6.61
C GLY A 87 -18.55 -8.63 5.92
N LEU A 88 -18.26 -8.07 4.75
CA LEU A 88 -19.21 -7.30 3.96
C LEU A 88 -20.37 -8.16 3.45
N VAL A 89 -20.10 -9.38 2.98
CA VAL A 89 -21.15 -10.33 2.59
C VAL A 89 -22.03 -10.65 3.79
N LEU A 90 -21.44 -10.92 4.96
CA LEU A 90 -22.20 -11.17 6.18
C LEU A 90 -23.10 -9.98 6.54
N LEU A 91 -22.57 -8.75 6.50
CA LEU A 91 -23.35 -7.54 6.76
C LEU A 91 -24.45 -7.30 5.73
N ALA A 92 -24.19 -7.56 4.45
CA ALA A 92 -25.17 -7.46 3.38
C ALA A 92 -26.30 -8.48 3.57
N VAL A 93 -25.96 -9.74 3.90
CA VAL A 93 -26.92 -10.81 4.19
C VAL A 93 -27.76 -10.47 5.41
N VAL A 94 -27.14 -10.00 6.50
CA VAL A 94 -27.86 -9.54 7.70
C VAL A 94 -28.80 -8.40 7.34
N SER A 95 -28.35 -7.42 6.56
CA SER A 95 -29.18 -6.27 6.16
C SER A 95 -30.36 -6.65 5.28
N ILE A 96 -30.19 -7.62 4.37
CA ILE A 96 -31.26 -8.11 3.48
C ILE A 96 -32.29 -8.95 4.27
N ILE A 97 -31.83 -9.87 5.12
CA ILE A 97 -32.72 -10.77 5.88
C ILE A 97 -33.45 -10.01 7.00
N TRP A 98 -32.77 -9.07 7.66
CA TRP A 98 -33.27 -8.34 8.83
C TRP A 98 -33.67 -6.90 8.50
N HIS A 99 -34.07 -6.63 7.26
CA HIS A 99 -34.34 -5.28 6.74
C HIS A 99 -35.41 -4.48 7.51
N ARG A 100 -36.23 -5.14 8.33
CA ARG A 100 -37.25 -4.54 9.23
C ARG A 100 -37.38 -5.22 10.61
N GLY A 101 -36.49 -6.15 10.96
CA GLY A 101 -36.59 -6.95 12.19
C GLY A 101 -35.50 -6.58 13.19
N LYS A 102 -35.81 -6.56 14.49
CA LYS A 102 -34.80 -6.48 15.55
C LYS A 102 -34.02 -7.79 15.60
N ALA A 103 -32.76 -7.79 15.15
CA ALA A 103 -31.68 -8.67 15.61
C ALA A 103 -32.09 -9.74 16.66
N PRO A 104 -31.93 -11.08 16.52
CA PRO A 104 -32.05 -11.95 17.69
C PRO A 104 -31.17 -11.38 18.79
N SER A 105 -31.58 -11.44 20.06
CA SER A 105 -30.97 -10.64 21.14
C SER A 105 -29.44 -10.79 21.27
N PHE A 106 -28.88 -11.91 20.80
CA PHE A 106 -27.43 -12.13 20.71
C PHE A 106 -26.76 -11.38 19.55
N LEU A 107 -27.39 -11.32 18.37
CA LEU A 107 -26.89 -10.61 17.18
C LEU A 107 -27.10 -9.11 17.27
N ASP A 108 -28.14 -8.60 17.95
CA ASP A 108 -28.32 -7.15 18.15
C ASP A 108 -27.19 -6.54 19.00
N ARG A 109 -26.58 -7.35 19.89
CA ARG A 109 -25.37 -6.96 20.62
C ARG A 109 -24.13 -6.85 19.74
N ILE A 110 -24.04 -7.68 18.70
CA ILE A 110 -22.89 -7.73 17.78
C ILE A 110 -23.09 -6.78 16.59
N PHE A 111 -24.32 -6.61 16.12
CA PHE A 111 -24.71 -5.78 14.99
C PHE A 111 -25.84 -4.83 15.41
N PRO A 112 -25.54 -3.79 16.21
CA PRO A 112 -26.57 -2.88 16.69
C PRO A 112 -27.25 -2.14 15.54
N TYR A 113 -28.59 -2.11 15.53
CA TYR A 113 -29.35 -1.29 14.60
C TYR A 113 -29.22 0.19 14.96
N LYS A 114 -28.39 0.94 14.21
CA LYS A 114 -28.19 2.39 14.40
C LYS A 114 -28.38 3.13 13.09
N LEU A 115 -29.03 4.29 13.12
CA LEU A 115 -29.26 5.14 11.94
C LEU A 115 -29.94 4.41 10.76
N GLY A 116 -30.82 3.45 11.06
CA GLY A 116 -31.60 2.75 10.04
C GLY A 116 -30.93 1.54 9.39
N ALA A 117 -29.74 1.11 9.85
CA ALA A 117 -29.02 -0.03 9.26
C ALA A 117 -28.08 -0.74 10.25
N HIS A 118 -27.76 -2.00 9.96
CA HIS A 118 -26.76 -2.81 10.67
C HIS A 118 -25.36 -2.60 10.05
N ARG A 119 -24.76 -1.42 10.29
CA ARG A 119 -23.44 -1.05 9.71
C ARG A 119 -22.25 -1.32 10.60
N TRP A 120 -22.50 -1.30 11.91
CA TRP A 120 -21.47 -1.34 12.93
C TRP A 120 -21.36 -2.76 13.46
N ILE A 121 -20.14 -3.27 13.55
CA ILE A 121 -19.87 -4.50 14.30
C ILE A 121 -19.32 -4.07 15.66
N TRP A 122 -19.92 -4.61 16.71
CA TRP A 122 -19.51 -4.39 18.08
C TRP A 122 -18.79 -5.64 18.61
N VAL A 123 -17.46 -5.52 18.72
CA VAL A 123 -16.58 -6.54 19.32
C VAL A 123 -15.74 -5.86 20.41
N GLY A 124 -16.40 -5.27 21.41
CA GLY A 124 -15.78 -4.41 22.44
C GLY A 124 -15.44 -3.00 21.95
N VAL A 125 -15.07 -2.86 20.68
CA VAL A 125 -14.95 -1.58 19.96
C VAL A 125 -15.94 -1.54 18.80
N GLN A 126 -16.44 -0.35 18.47
CA GLN A 126 -17.28 -0.13 17.28
C GLN A 126 -16.39 -0.09 16.05
N VAL A 127 -16.45 -1.14 15.24
CA VAL A 127 -15.67 -1.25 14.00
C VAL A 127 -16.62 -1.23 12.81
N GLN A 128 -16.34 -0.33 11.89
CA GLN A 128 -17.06 -0.22 10.63
C GLN A 128 -16.33 -1.05 9.57
N VAL A 129 -16.96 -2.10 9.05
CA VAL A 129 -16.30 -2.99 8.07
C VAL A 129 -16.02 -2.26 6.75
N SER A 130 -16.90 -1.33 6.36
CA SER A 130 -16.70 -0.50 5.17
C SER A 130 -15.48 0.44 5.27
N GLU A 131 -15.02 0.78 6.48
CA GLU A 131 -13.75 1.50 6.68
C GLU A 131 -12.56 0.61 6.34
N ILE A 132 -12.54 -0.61 6.89
CA ILE A 132 -11.48 -1.59 6.63
C ILE A 132 -11.45 -1.96 5.14
N ALA A 133 -12.62 -2.07 4.50
CA ALA A 133 -12.75 -2.37 3.09
C ALA A 133 -12.02 -1.37 2.18
N ARG A 134 -11.96 -0.07 2.54
CA ARG A 134 -11.22 0.93 1.75
C ARG A 134 -9.73 0.64 1.73
N PHE A 135 -9.17 0.26 2.88
CA PHE A 135 -7.76 -0.07 3.00
C PHE A 135 -7.42 -1.41 2.33
N THR A 136 -8.22 -2.46 2.57
CA THR A 136 -7.94 -3.80 2.04
C THR A 136 -8.19 -3.90 0.54
N LEU A 137 -9.21 -3.23 0.01
CA LEU A 137 -9.45 -3.15 -1.43
C LEU A 137 -8.29 -2.44 -2.12
N ALA A 138 -7.85 -1.28 -1.60
CA ALA A 138 -6.72 -0.55 -2.16
C ALA A 138 -5.45 -1.40 -2.20
N ALA A 139 -5.10 -2.04 -1.08
CA ALA A 139 -3.94 -2.93 -0.99
C ALA A 139 -4.04 -4.12 -1.95
N TYR A 140 -5.22 -4.74 -2.05
CA TYR A 140 -5.44 -5.88 -2.93
C TYR A 140 -5.34 -5.52 -4.41
N ILE A 141 -5.97 -4.41 -4.83
CA ILE A 141 -5.89 -3.93 -6.22
C ILE A 141 -4.45 -3.56 -6.54
N ALA A 142 -3.76 -2.83 -5.66
CA ALA A 142 -2.37 -2.44 -5.89
C ALA A 142 -1.45 -3.67 -6.07
N MET A 143 -1.59 -4.68 -5.19
CA MET A 143 -0.86 -5.93 -5.33
C MET A 143 -1.23 -6.68 -6.61
N ARG A 144 -2.52 -6.84 -6.93
CA ARG A 144 -2.96 -7.52 -8.16
C ARG A 144 -2.49 -6.80 -9.42
N ALA A 145 -2.50 -5.47 -9.40
CA ALA A 145 -2.02 -4.65 -10.50
C ALA A 145 -0.50 -4.81 -10.67
N ALA A 146 0.26 -4.80 -9.56
CA ALA A 146 1.69 -5.06 -9.59
C ALA A 146 2.03 -6.48 -10.11
N ASP A 147 1.28 -7.50 -9.69
CA ASP A 147 1.45 -8.90 -10.11
C ASP A 147 1.09 -9.10 -11.60
N ALA A 148 0.06 -8.40 -12.08
CA ALA A 148 -0.41 -8.54 -13.45
C ALA A 148 0.57 -7.94 -14.47
N GLY A 149 1.34 -6.91 -14.10
CA GLY A 149 2.39 -6.33 -14.94
C GLY A 149 1.91 -6.01 -16.37
N GLN A 150 2.52 -6.63 -17.39
CA GLN A 150 2.11 -6.43 -18.78
C GLN A 150 0.78 -7.11 -19.16
N LYS A 151 0.27 -8.06 -18.36
CA LYS A 151 -1.01 -8.72 -18.60
C LYS A 151 -2.20 -7.78 -18.37
N LEU A 152 -2.03 -6.68 -17.62
CA LEU A 152 -3.01 -5.59 -17.53
C LEU A 152 -3.37 -4.99 -18.90
N ARG A 153 -2.49 -5.10 -19.90
CA ARG A 153 -2.77 -4.65 -21.27
C ARG A 153 -3.78 -5.54 -22.00
N HIS A 154 -3.97 -6.77 -21.53
CA HIS A 154 -5.00 -7.67 -22.05
C HIS A 154 -6.28 -7.43 -21.27
N PHE A 155 -7.27 -6.82 -21.95
CA PHE A 155 -8.54 -6.43 -21.36
C PHE A 155 -9.25 -7.59 -20.64
N THR A 156 -9.25 -8.78 -21.26
CA THR A 156 -10.00 -9.94 -20.77
C THR A 156 -9.28 -10.68 -19.64
N THR A 157 -7.96 -10.79 -19.69
CA THR A 157 -7.19 -11.64 -18.75
C THR A 157 -6.62 -10.88 -17.56
N GLY A 158 -6.40 -9.57 -17.68
CA GLY A 158 -5.81 -8.75 -16.62
C GLY A 158 -6.76 -7.71 -16.04
N PHE A 159 -7.46 -6.95 -16.88
CA PHE A 159 -8.28 -5.82 -16.44
C PHE A 159 -9.65 -6.26 -15.89
N LEU A 160 -10.35 -7.16 -16.59
CA LEU A 160 -11.67 -7.66 -16.22
C LEU A 160 -11.76 -8.25 -14.80
N PRO A 161 -10.81 -9.10 -14.32
CA PRO A 161 -10.89 -9.62 -12.95
C PRO A 161 -10.68 -8.53 -11.89
N ILE A 162 -9.87 -7.50 -12.17
CA ILE A 162 -9.61 -6.42 -11.22
C ILE A 162 -10.84 -5.52 -11.11
N ILE A 163 -11.42 -5.11 -12.23
CA ILE A 163 -12.61 -4.25 -12.22
C ILE A 163 -13.83 -4.98 -11.64
N GLY A 164 -13.96 -6.29 -11.88
CA GLY A 164 -15.02 -7.11 -11.28
C GLY A 164 -14.95 -7.13 -9.76
N VAL A 165 -13.75 -7.18 -9.18
CA VAL A 165 -13.56 -7.10 -7.72
C VAL A 165 -13.95 -5.72 -7.19
N VAL A 166 -13.58 -4.64 -7.89
CA VAL A 166 -13.97 -3.27 -7.50
C VAL A 166 -15.49 -3.12 -7.50
N ILE A 167 -16.13 -3.46 -8.61
CA ILE A 167 -17.59 -3.34 -8.78
C ILE A 167 -18.31 -4.22 -7.75
N GLY A 168 -17.88 -5.47 -7.58
CA GLY A 168 -18.47 -6.37 -6.59
C GLY A 168 -18.39 -5.82 -5.16
N THR A 169 -17.24 -5.25 -4.78
CA THR A 169 -17.06 -4.65 -3.45
C THR A 169 -17.91 -3.39 -3.28
N VAL A 170 -17.97 -2.53 -4.31
CA VAL A 170 -18.80 -1.31 -4.30
C VAL A 170 -20.29 -1.66 -4.17
N LEU A 171 -20.78 -2.67 -4.89
CA LEU A 171 -22.17 -3.11 -4.80
C LEU A 171 -22.51 -3.66 -3.41
N LEU A 172 -21.62 -4.44 -2.81
CA LEU A 172 -21.80 -4.93 -1.43
C LEU A 172 -21.95 -3.78 -0.43
N VAL A 173 -21.12 -2.74 -0.55
CA VAL A 173 -21.17 -1.56 0.34
C VAL A 173 -22.39 -0.68 0.07
N ALA A 174 -22.86 -0.64 -1.18
CA ALA A 174 -24.09 0.06 -1.56
C ALA A 174 -25.34 -0.60 -0.94
N ILE A 175 -25.32 -1.94 -0.79
CA ILE A 175 -26.37 -2.69 -0.07
C ILE A 175 -26.39 -2.35 1.43
N GLU A 176 -25.30 -1.84 2.00
CA GLU A 176 -25.17 -1.40 3.39
C GLU A 176 -25.72 0.03 3.63
N PRO A 177 -26.77 0.43 2.89
CA PRO A 177 -27.12 1.79 2.44
C PRO A 177 -26.06 2.92 2.52
N SER A 178 -24.78 2.67 2.25
CA SER A 178 -23.73 3.69 2.41
C SER A 178 -23.24 4.23 1.06
N LEU A 179 -24.00 5.16 0.48
CA LEU A 179 -23.69 5.74 -0.85
C LEU A 179 -22.36 6.49 -0.89
N SER A 180 -22.06 7.30 0.14
CA SER A 180 -20.80 8.04 0.22
C SER A 180 -19.58 7.11 0.21
N MET A 181 -19.63 6.03 0.98
CA MET A 181 -18.55 5.04 1.07
C MET A 181 -18.36 4.29 -0.24
N SER A 182 -19.47 3.95 -0.91
CA SER A 182 -19.46 3.27 -2.20
C SER A 182 -18.78 4.11 -3.29
N ILE A 183 -19.07 5.42 -3.33
CA ILE A 183 -18.46 6.37 -4.28
C ILE A 183 -16.96 6.49 -4.01
N VAL A 184 -16.55 6.63 -2.75
CA VAL A 184 -15.12 6.70 -2.38
C VAL A 184 -14.38 5.43 -2.77
N LEU A 185 -14.96 4.25 -2.55
CA LEU A 185 -14.37 2.98 -2.97
C LEU A 185 -14.21 2.89 -4.49
N ALA A 186 -15.23 3.32 -5.24
CA ALA A 186 -15.17 3.37 -6.70
C ALA A 186 -14.07 4.33 -7.20
N ALA A 187 -13.91 5.48 -6.55
CA ALA A 187 -12.87 6.46 -6.87
C ALA A 187 -11.46 5.88 -6.60
N ILE A 188 -11.24 5.28 -5.43
CA ILE A 188 -9.95 4.65 -5.07
C ILE A 188 -9.60 3.54 -6.06
N GLY A 189 -10.55 2.63 -6.32
CA GLY A 189 -10.33 1.51 -7.25
C GLY A 189 -9.97 1.99 -8.66
N THR A 190 -10.73 2.96 -9.17
CA THR A 190 -10.48 3.57 -10.49
C THR A 190 -9.11 4.24 -10.54
N MET A 191 -8.74 5.00 -9.51
CA MET A 191 -7.45 5.71 -9.45
C MET A 191 -6.25 4.73 -9.47
N ILE A 192 -6.33 3.62 -8.74
CA ILE A 192 -5.27 2.60 -8.73
C ILE A 192 -5.19 1.88 -10.08
N ILE A 193 -6.32 1.52 -10.67
CA ILE A 193 -6.34 0.87 -11.99
C ILE A 193 -5.79 1.80 -13.09
N PHE A 194 -6.16 3.08 -13.02
CA PHE A 194 -5.68 4.10 -13.94
C PHE A 194 -4.16 4.29 -13.83
N THR A 195 -3.64 4.42 -12.61
CA THR A 195 -2.19 4.57 -12.35
C THR A 195 -1.40 3.31 -12.71
N ALA A 196 -1.99 2.11 -12.59
CA ALA A 196 -1.39 0.85 -13.03
C ALA A 196 -1.21 0.73 -14.56
N GLY A 197 -1.66 1.72 -15.34
CA GLY A 197 -1.43 1.76 -16.76
C GLY A 197 -2.42 0.93 -17.57
N ALA A 198 -3.65 0.76 -17.05
CA ALA A 198 -4.80 0.36 -17.85
C ALA A 198 -5.08 1.45 -18.90
N ARG A 199 -4.28 1.47 -19.96
CA ARG A 199 -4.60 2.23 -21.17
C ARG A 199 -5.87 1.60 -21.71
N ILE A 200 -6.96 2.36 -21.68
CA ILE A 200 -8.15 2.09 -22.48
C ILE A 200 -7.61 1.86 -23.91
N PRO A 201 -7.75 0.66 -24.49
CA PRO A 201 -7.26 0.40 -25.83
C PRO A 201 -8.18 1.09 -26.84
N ILE A 202 -8.15 2.42 -26.87
CA ILE A 202 -8.50 3.18 -28.07
C ILE A 202 -7.31 3.02 -29.00
N SER A 203 -7.49 2.07 -29.92
CA SER A 203 -6.72 1.86 -31.15
C SER A 203 -5.25 2.32 -31.14
N SER A 204 -4.34 1.38 -30.86
CA SER A 204 -3.12 1.34 -31.65
C SER A 204 -2.68 -0.10 -31.87
N ARG A 205 -3.21 -0.71 -32.92
CA ARG A 205 -2.56 -1.84 -33.59
C ARG A 205 -1.19 -1.34 -34.06
N TRP A 206 -0.16 -1.55 -33.26
CA TRP A 206 1.21 -1.55 -33.74
C TRP A 206 1.77 -2.95 -33.57
N PRO A 207 1.86 -3.74 -34.65
CA PRO A 207 2.58 -4.99 -34.60
C PRO A 207 4.06 -4.64 -34.41
N ARG A 208 4.63 -4.98 -33.24
CA ARG A 208 6.09 -5.08 -33.10
C ARG A 208 6.55 -6.33 -33.84
N SER A 209 6.52 -6.25 -35.17
CA SER A 209 7.24 -7.17 -36.02
C SER A 209 8.62 -6.58 -36.32
N ARG A 210 9.63 -7.42 -36.10
CA ARG A 210 10.97 -7.43 -36.69
C ARG A 210 12.09 -6.63 -36.01
N ARG A 211 13.23 -7.36 -35.99
CA ARG A 211 14.66 -6.96 -36.00
C ARG A 211 15.32 -6.76 -34.62
N TRP A 212 16.37 -7.49 -34.22
CA TRP A 212 17.29 -8.43 -34.91
C TRP A 212 17.90 -9.42 -33.90
N PRO A 213 18.16 -10.68 -34.29
CA PRO A 213 19.08 -11.56 -33.58
C PRO A 213 20.50 -11.23 -34.04
N TRP A 214 21.31 -10.59 -33.20
CA TRP A 214 22.76 -10.68 -33.34
C TRP A 214 23.24 -11.85 -32.52
N SER A 215 23.40 -12.98 -33.22
CA SER A 215 24.34 -14.02 -32.83
C SER A 215 25.73 -13.38 -32.70
N ARG A 216 26.31 -13.47 -31.50
CA ARG A 216 27.76 -13.59 -31.38
C ARG A 216 28.07 -14.98 -30.85
N SER A 217 28.12 -15.93 -31.77
CA SER A 217 28.93 -17.13 -31.61
C SER A 217 30.37 -16.71 -31.86
N SER A 218 31.14 -16.48 -30.80
CA SER A 218 32.60 -16.55 -30.87
C SER A 218 33.02 -17.77 -30.06
N SER A 219 33.29 -18.83 -30.81
CA SER A 219 34.04 -20.02 -30.42
C SER A 219 35.22 -19.69 -29.51
N SER A 220 35.17 -20.17 -28.25
CA SER A 220 36.34 -20.28 -27.40
C SER A 220 37.18 -21.46 -27.90
N THR A 221 38.09 -21.17 -28.81
CA THR A 221 39.14 -22.09 -29.23
C THR A 221 40.10 -22.28 -28.08
N THR A 222 40.20 -23.54 -27.65
CA THR A 222 41.27 -24.13 -26.86
C THR A 222 42.65 -23.65 -27.32
N CYS A 223 43.41 -23.01 -26.43
CA CYS A 223 44.87 -22.98 -26.52
C CYS A 223 45.45 -23.13 -25.12
N ALA A 224 45.75 -24.39 -24.78
CA ALA A 224 46.66 -24.73 -23.72
C ALA A 224 48.11 -24.63 -24.22
N ARG A 225 49.02 -24.40 -23.26
CA ARG A 225 50.49 -24.54 -23.27
C ARG A 225 51.29 -23.24 -23.45
N GLY A 226 52.22 -23.04 -22.52
CA GLY A 226 53.45 -22.30 -22.80
C GLY A 226 53.98 -21.47 -21.65
N ALA A 227 54.57 -22.15 -20.67
CA ALA A 227 55.37 -21.56 -19.59
C ALA A 227 56.34 -20.48 -20.09
N TRP A 228 56.42 -19.34 -19.40
CA TRP A 228 57.67 -18.57 -19.33
C TRP A 228 57.92 -17.98 -17.95
N ARG A 229 59.17 -18.19 -17.56
CA ARG A 229 59.81 -18.00 -16.27
C ARG A 229 59.85 -16.55 -15.80
N ARG A 230 59.92 -16.44 -14.47
CA ARG A 230 60.48 -15.32 -13.71
C ARG A 230 61.73 -14.73 -14.36
N ARG A 231 61.81 -13.39 -14.43
CA ARG A 231 63.07 -12.64 -14.37
C ARG A 231 62.95 -11.52 -13.32
N PRO A 232 63.96 -11.31 -12.48
CA PRO A 232 64.00 -10.26 -11.47
C PRO A 232 64.39 -8.90 -12.09
N SER A 233 63.87 -7.82 -11.51
CA SER A 233 64.24 -6.44 -11.84
C SER A 233 65.60 -6.07 -11.22
N PRO A 234 66.51 -5.42 -11.97
CA PRO A 234 67.74 -4.90 -11.41
C PRO A 234 67.65 -3.40 -11.08
N ARG A 235 68.24 -3.05 -9.92
CA ARG A 235 68.89 -1.78 -9.57
C ARG A 235 68.03 -0.53 -9.31
N SER A 236 67.93 -0.20 -8.03
CA SER A 236 68.21 1.15 -7.51
C SER A 236 68.78 1.09 -6.08
N SER A 237 69.91 0.41 -5.95
CA SER A 237 70.83 0.58 -4.81
C SER A 237 71.58 1.91 -4.97
N ALA A 238 70.94 3.01 -4.59
CA ALA A 238 71.56 4.34 -4.48
C ALA A 238 70.73 5.27 -3.58
N PHE A 239 70.36 4.83 -2.38
CA PHE A 239 69.84 5.74 -1.33
C PHE A 239 70.13 5.17 0.07
N ARG A 240 71.39 4.81 0.30
CA ARG A 240 71.89 4.41 1.62
C ARG A 240 73.28 5.01 1.82
N ALA A 241 73.34 6.33 1.88
CA ALA A 241 74.52 7.09 2.31
C ALA A 241 74.14 8.55 2.61
N MET A 242 73.22 8.82 3.55
CA MET A 242 73.07 10.16 4.14
C MET A 242 72.20 10.17 5.40
N THR A 243 72.44 9.24 6.32
CA THR A 243 71.88 9.31 7.69
C THR A 243 72.90 8.74 8.69
N ASN A 244 74.06 9.39 8.84
CA ASN A 244 74.88 9.25 10.04
C ASN A 244 75.93 10.38 10.14
N ARG A 245 75.48 11.61 10.37
CA ARG A 245 76.35 12.71 10.83
C ARG A 245 75.54 13.88 11.37
N ALA A 246 74.99 13.77 12.58
CA ALA A 246 74.72 14.89 13.50
C ALA A 246 73.98 14.41 14.76
N SER A 247 74.74 13.90 15.73
CA SER A 247 74.38 13.95 17.15
C SER A 247 75.67 14.18 17.93
N ARG A 248 75.99 15.46 18.11
CA ARG A 248 76.46 15.99 19.39
C ARG A 248 75.23 16.51 20.11
#